data_AF-A0A535QG99-F1
#
_entry.id   AF-A0A535QG99-F1
#
_cell.length_a   1.000
_cell.length_b   1.000
_cell.length_c   1.000
_cell.angle_alpha   90.00
_cell.angle_beta   90.00
_cell.angle_gamma   90.00
#
_symmetry.space_group_name_H-M   'P 1'
#
loop_
_entity.id
_entity.type
_entity.pdbx_description
1 polymer ?
#
loop_
_entity_poly.entity_id
_entity_poly.type
_entity_poly.pdbx_seq_one_letter_code
_entity_poly.pdbx_strand_id
1 'polypeptide(L)' 'MVRHVALFRWKPETSEEDVSRLEAALRRLPQKIPCIGAYRFGRDLGVQDGNADFGLVADFN' A
#
# COMPACT_ATOMS: atom_id res chain seq x y z
N MET A 1 6.35 -13.70 -13.85
CA MET A 1 5.26 -12.78 -13.48
C MET A 1 4.64 -13.17 -12.15
N VAL A 2 4.77 -12.32 -11.13
CA VAL A 2 4.22 -12.52 -9.78
C VAL A 2 3.44 -11.27 -9.38
N ARG A 3 2.22 -11.44 -8.86
CA ARG A 3 1.44 -10.38 -8.22
C ARG A 3 1.59 -10.49 -6.71
N HIS A 4 2.25 -9.50 -6.12
CA HIS A 4 2.36 -9.35 -4.67
C HIS A 4 1.23 -8.45 -4.17
N VAL A 5 0.49 -8.93 -3.17
CA VAL A 5 -0.59 -8.18 -2.51
C VAL A 5 -0.31 -8.13 -1.02
N ALA A 6 -0.35 -6.93 -0.44
CA ALA A 6 -0.27 -6.71 0.99
C ALA A 6 -1.47 -5.88 1.45
N LEU A 7 -2.13 -6.34 2.51
CA LEU A 7 -3.19 -5.62 3.19
C LEU A 7 -2.70 -5.27 4.60
N PHE A 8 -2.84 -4.01 4.98
CA PHE A 8 -2.37 -3.52 6.28
C PHE A 8 -3.56 -3.26 7.19
N ARG A 9 -3.42 -3.69 8.44
CA ARG A 9 -4.25 -3.19 9.54
C ARG A 9 -3.41 -2.25 10.38
N TRP A 10 -3.91 -1.05 10.62
CA TRP A 10 -3.24 -0.09 11.46
C TRP A 10 -3.30 -0.47 12.92
N LYS A 11 -2.28 -0.04 13.66
CA LYS A 11 -2.33 -0.11 15.11
C LYS A 11 -3.17 1.06 15.63
N PRO A 12 -3.74 0.97 16.84
CA PRO A 12 -4.53 2.06 17.41
C PRO A 12 -3.79 3.40 17.47
N GLU A 13 -2.46 3.39 17.61
CA GLU A 13 -1.61 4.58 17.67
C GLU A 13 -1.19 5.14 16.30
N THR A 14 -1.55 4.50 15.18
CA THR A 14 -1.21 4.99 13.84
C THR A 14 -2.01 6.26 13.52
N SER A 15 -1.31 7.36 13.25
CA SER A 15 -1.91 8.64 12.87
C SER A 15 -2.10 8.78 11.36
N GLU A 16 -2.93 9.74 10.95
CA GLU A 16 -3.08 10.15 9.54
C GLU A 16 -1.77 10.64 8.91
N GLU A 17 -0.88 11.23 9.71
CA GLU A 17 0.45 11.65 9.28
C GLU A 17 1.34 10.44 8.99
N ASP A 18 1.27 9.38 9.80
CA ASP A 18 1.98 8.12 9.54
C ASP A 18 1.57 7.51 8.21
N VAL A 19 0.27 7.45 7.94
CA VAL A 19 -0.26 6.92 6.68
C VAL A 19 0.18 7.79 5.49
N SER A 20 0.15 9.12 5.64
CA SER A 20 0.62 10.04 4.61
C SER A 20 2.11 9.91 4.32
N ARG A 21 2.93 9.68 5.36
CA ARG A 21 4.38 9.39 5.23
C ARG A 21 4.62 8.05 4.54
N LEU A 22 3.86 7.02 4.88
CA LEU A 22 3.90 5.72 4.20
C LEU A 22 3.60 5.89 2.72
N GLU A 23 2.49 6.54 2.35
CA GLU A 23 2.14 6.77 0.94
C GLU A 23 3.27 7.48 0.19
N ALA A 24 3.85 8.54 0.77
CA ALA A 24 4.97 9.27 0.16
C ALA A 24 6.20 8.37 -0.05
N ALA A 25 6.48 7.45 0.89
CA ALA A 25 7.55 6.47 0.73
C ALA A 25 7.24 5.45 -0.37
N LEU A 26 6.02 4.91 -0.41
CA LEU A 26 5.58 3.95 -1.42
C LEU A 26 5.63 4.55 -2.84
N ARG A 27 5.23 5.82 -3.03
CA ARG A 27 5.34 6.52 -4.34
C ARG A 27 6.75 6.50 -4.92
N ARG A 28 7.78 6.44 -4.07
CA ARG A 28 9.20 6.48 -4.49
C ARG A 28 9.78 5.10 -4.80
N LEU A 29 9.13 4.01 -4.40
CA LEU A 29 9.67 2.66 -4.54
C LEU A 29 9.82 2.20 -6.00
N PRO A 30 8.88 2.47 -6.93
CA PRO A 30 9.05 2.09 -8.33
C PRO A 30 10.30 2.67 -8.99
N GLN A 31 10.75 3.86 -8.57
CA GLN A 31 11.98 4.49 -9.06
C GLN A 31 13.25 3.79 -8.57
N LYS A 32 13.16 3.04 -7.47
CA LYS A 32 14.30 2.36 -6.82
C LYS A 32 14.36 0.87 -7.11
N ILE A 33 13.27 0.29 -7.61
CA ILE A 33 13.12 -1.17 -7.81
C ILE A 33 12.70 -1.41 -9.26
N PRO A 34 13.66 -1.57 -10.19
CA PRO A 34 13.38 -1.62 -11.63
C PRO A 34 12.51 -2.80 -12.10
N CYS A 35 12.42 -3.89 -11.31
CA CYS A 35 11.60 -5.05 -11.65
C CYS A 35 10.10 -4.89 -11.35
N ILE A 36 9.68 -3.75 -10.78
CA ILE A 36 8.27 -3.41 -10.61
C ILE A 36 7.68 -2.99 -11.96
N GLY A 37 6.81 -3.82 -12.52
CA GLY A 37 6.09 -3.52 -13.77
C GLY A 37 4.83 -2.67 -13.54
N ALA A 38 4.13 -2.88 -12.43
CA ALA A 38 3.01 -2.02 -12.01
C ALA A 38 2.94 -1.91 -10.48
N TYR A 39 2.52 -0.75 -9.99
CA TYR A 39 2.47 -0.46 -8.56
C TYR A 39 1.27 0.41 -8.22
N ARG A 40 0.38 -0.11 -7.38
CA ARG A 40 -0.82 0.59 -6.92
C ARG A 40 -1.00 0.37 -5.43
N PHE A 41 -1.49 1.39 -4.74
CA PHE A 41 -1.83 1.30 -3.34
C PHE A 41 -2.86 2.35 -2.97
N GLY A 42 -3.51 2.19 -1.82
CA GLY A 42 -4.47 3.15 -1.33
C GLY A 42 -5.11 2.74 -0.02
N ARG A 43 -5.74 3.72 0.62
CA ARG A 43 -6.56 3.55 1.83
C ARG A 43 -7.86 2.82 1.49
N ASP A 44 -8.37 2.06 2.44
CA ASP A 44 -9.71 1.50 2.35
C ASP A 44 -10.76 2.61 2.36
N LEU A 45 -11.89 2.36 1.70
CA LEU A 45 -12.98 3.33 1.55
C LEU A 45 -14.02 3.25 2.69
N GLY A 46 -13.89 2.29 3.62
CA GLY A 46 -14.83 2.09 4.72
C GLY A 46 -16.21 1.58 4.28
N VAL A 47 -16.32 0.99 3.09
CA VAL A 47 -17.60 0.54 2.51
C VAL A 47 -18.10 -0.75 3.18
N GLN A 48 -17.18 -1.60 3.66
CA GLN A 48 -17.48 -2.90 4.23
C GLN A 48 -16.77 -3.06 5.58
N ASP A 49 -17.54 -3.42 6.60
CA ASP A 49 -16.98 -3.69 7.93
C ASP A 49 -16.03 -4.90 7.89
N GLY A 50 -14.94 -4.78 8.64
CA GLY A 50 -13.93 -5.83 8.77
C GLY A 50 -12.85 -5.80 7.69
N ASN A 51 -12.90 -4.86 6.74
CA ASN A 51 -11.80 -4.62 5.80
C ASN A 51 -10.49 -4.29 6.51
N ALA A 52 -9.39 -4.51 5.80
CA ALA A 52 -8.09 -3.92 6.15
C ALA A 52 -8.15 -2.40 5.88
N ASP A 53 -7.21 -1.63 6.45
CA ASP A 53 -7.22 -0.18 6.37
C ASP A 53 -6.52 0.36 5.11
N PHE A 54 -5.68 -0.46 4.47
CA PHE A 54 -4.89 -0.07 3.31
C PHE A 54 -4.47 -1.29 2.49
N GLY A 55 -4.41 -1.11 1.16
CA GLY A 55 -3.97 -2.14 0.22
C GLY A 55 -2.79 -1.70 -0.63
N LEU A 56 -1.94 -2.66 -0.98
CA LEU A 56 -0.83 -2.53 -1.93
C LEU A 56 -0.85 -3.70 -2.89
N VAL A 57 -0.69 -3.40 -4.18
CA VAL A 57 -0.58 -4.37 -5.27
C VAL A 57 0.64 -4.01 -6.11
N ALA A 58 1.56 -4.97 -6.25
CA ALA A 58 2.75 -4.84 -7.07
C ALA A 58 2.87 -6.02 -8.03
N ASP A 59 3.07 -5.73 -9.31
CA ASP A 59 3.32 -6.73 -10.34
C ASP A 59 4.82 -6.75 -10.69
N PHE A 60 5.43 -7.93 -10.63
CA PHE A 60 6.84 -8.16 -10.95
C PHE A 60 6.97 -9.12 -12.12
N ASN A 61 7.93 -8.88 -13.02
CA ASN A 61 8.19 -9.73 -14.18
C ASN A 61 9.48 -10.55 -14.01
#